data_AF-A0A5J6P7V2-F1
#
_entry.id   AF-A0A5J6P7V2-F1
#
_cell.length_a   1.000
_cell.length_b   1.000
_cell.length_c   1.000
_cell.angle_alpha   90.00
_cell.angle_beta   90.00
_cell.angle_gamma   90.00
#
_symmetry.space_group_name_H-M   'P 1'
#
loop_
_entity.id
_entity.type
_entity.pdbx_description
1 polymer ?
#
loop_
_entity_poly.entity_id
_entity_poly.type
_entity_poly.pdbx_seq_one_letter_code
_entity_poly.pdbx_strand_id
1 'polypeptide(L)'
;MDQIPFNPKVIQLTAGAIGLSAALVAYQSFSTGIEVYKYLPYIWGAVVTVGIKFTAPRVPFSEAILCIVSALALNFLCGFLFSAVSPFFYFVEGAAIEALCVLGFGARWVRKGYIPPWANRW
;
A
#
# COMPACT_ATOMS: atom_id res chain seq x y z
N MET A 1 -2.66 -7.98 -29.95
CA MET A 1 -2.09 -7.46 -28.70
C MET A 1 -2.88 -8.10 -27.56
N ASP A 2 -2.29 -9.04 -26.84
CA ASP A 2 -2.95 -9.62 -25.67
C ASP A 2 -3.24 -8.51 -24.67
N GLN A 3 -4.51 -8.24 -24.39
CA GLN A 3 -4.90 -7.24 -23.40
C GLN A 3 -4.25 -7.62 -22.06
N ILE A 4 -3.49 -6.67 -21.48
CA ILE A 4 -2.95 -6.84 -20.14
C ILE A 4 -4.15 -6.94 -19.19
N PRO A 5 -4.36 -8.06 -18.48
CA PRO A 5 -5.49 -8.22 -17.59
C PRO A 5 -5.31 -7.26 -16.42
N PHE A 6 -6.16 -6.24 -16.35
CA PHE A 6 -6.11 -5.20 -15.33
C PHE A 6 -7.53 -4.81 -14.90
N ASN A 7 -7.81 -4.86 -13.60
CA ASN A 7 -9.13 -4.54 -13.05
C ASN A 7 -9.06 -3.35 -12.07
N PRO A 8 -9.37 -2.12 -12.51
CA PRO A 8 -9.26 -0.92 -11.67
C PRO A 8 -10.28 -0.89 -10.51
N LYS A 9 -11.40 -1.61 -10.62
CA LYS A 9 -12.43 -1.64 -9.56
C LYS A 9 -11.91 -2.28 -8.28
N VAL A 10 -10.98 -3.22 -8.41
CA VAL A 10 -10.35 -3.91 -7.26
C VAL A 10 -9.49 -2.93 -6.45
N ILE A 11 -8.89 -1.92 -7.08
CA ILE A 11 -8.14 -0.88 -6.39
C ILE A 11 -9.05 -0.13 -5.42
N GLN A 12 -10.22 0.29 -5.88
CA GLN A 12 -11.21 1.00 -5.06
C GLN A 12 -11.73 0.13 -3.91
N LEU A 13 -12.01 -1.15 -4.19
CA LEU A 13 -12.41 -2.10 -3.14
C LEU A 13 -11.32 -2.32 -2.10
N THR A 14 -10.06 -2.45 -2.54
CA THR A 14 -8.90 -2.65 -1.66
C THR A 14 -8.70 -1.40 -0.79
N ALA A 15 -8.75 -0.20 -1.38
CA ALA A 15 -8.66 1.06 -0.66
C ALA A 15 -9.81 1.22 0.36
N GLY A 16 -11.04 0.86 -0.04
CA GLY A 16 -12.20 0.86 0.84
C GLY A 16 -12.05 -0.10 2.02
N ALA A 17 -11.53 -1.31 1.79
CA ALA A 17 -11.26 -2.29 2.86
C ALA A 17 -10.20 -1.78 3.85
N ILE A 18 -9.13 -1.16 3.36
CA ILE A 18 -8.09 -0.54 4.20
C ILE A 18 -8.70 0.61 5.01
N GLY A 19 -9.43 1.54 4.38
CA GLY A 19 -10.07 2.66 5.06
C GLY A 19 -11.08 2.23 6.13
N LEU A 20 -11.91 1.23 5.83
CA LEU A 20 -12.89 0.69 6.78
C LEU A 20 -12.19 0.02 7.97
N SER A 21 -11.17 -0.79 7.73
CA SER A 21 -10.41 -1.43 8.79
C SER A 21 -9.66 -0.43 9.67
N ALA A 22 -9.12 0.66 9.09
CA ALA A 22 -8.52 1.76 9.83
C ALA A 22 -9.52 2.42 10.79
N ALA A 23 -10.72 2.75 10.28
CA ALA A 23 -11.78 3.38 11.06
C ALA A 23 -12.28 2.47 12.19
N LEU A 24 -12.47 1.19 11.91
CA LEU A 24 -12.89 0.20 12.92
C LEU A 24 -11.86 0.04 14.03
N VAL A 25 -10.56 -0.03 13.69
CA VAL A 25 -9.52 -0.18 14.70
C VAL A 25 -9.31 1.10 15.50
N ALA A 26 -9.38 2.27 14.87
CA ALA A 26 -9.39 3.53 15.61
C ALA A 26 -10.53 3.55 16.63
N TYR A 27 -11.76 3.23 16.21
CA TYR A 27 -12.92 3.17 17.10
C TYR A 27 -12.75 2.15 18.25
N GLN A 28 -12.26 0.95 17.96
CA GLN A 28 -12.01 -0.06 19.00
C GLN A 28 -10.92 0.37 19.97
N SER A 29 -9.84 0.98 19.49
CA SER A 29 -8.74 1.42 20.35
C SER A 29 -9.19 2.55 21.30
N PHE A 30 -10.02 3.49 20.83
CA PHE A 30 -10.61 4.53 21.67
C PHE A 30 -11.62 4.00 22.70
N SER A 31 -12.42 2.97 22.34
CA SER A 31 -13.51 2.48 23.20
C SER A 31 -13.06 1.44 24.23
N THR A 32 -12.09 0.59 23.88
CA THR A 32 -11.67 -0.55 24.72
C THR A 32 -10.29 -0.39 25.34
N GLY A 33 -9.49 0.60 24.89
CA GLY A 33 -8.11 0.77 25.31
C GLY A 33 -7.17 -0.34 24.83
N ILE A 34 -7.65 -1.26 23.99
CA ILE A 34 -6.84 -2.35 23.43
C ILE A 34 -6.00 -1.79 22.28
N GLU A 35 -4.72 -2.14 22.27
CA GLU A 35 -3.74 -1.71 21.27
C GLU A 35 -3.85 -2.52 19.96
N VAL A 36 -5.06 -2.63 19.41
CA VAL A 36 -5.36 -3.40 18.19
C VAL A 36 -4.59 -2.86 16.98
N TYR A 37 -4.17 -1.60 17.03
CA TYR A 37 -3.31 -0.96 16.02
C TYR A 37 -1.99 -1.70 15.77
N LYS A 38 -1.50 -2.51 16.72
CA LYS A 38 -0.29 -3.33 16.55
C LYS A 38 -0.43 -4.41 15.48
N TYR A 39 -1.65 -4.86 15.20
CA TYR A 39 -1.92 -5.92 14.21
C TYR A 39 -2.26 -5.38 12.82
N LEU A 40 -2.57 -4.09 12.72
CA LEU A 40 -2.93 -3.42 11.46
C LEU A 40 -1.95 -3.65 10.32
N PRO A 41 -0.62 -3.52 10.54
CA PRO A 41 0.36 -3.66 9.45
C PRO A 41 0.32 -5.05 8.79
N TYR A 42 0.08 -6.10 9.57
CA TYR A 42 -0.01 -7.48 9.07
C TYR A 42 -1.28 -7.70 8.26
N ILE A 43 -2.42 -7.19 8.75
CA ILE A 43 -3.72 -7.27 8.07
C ILE A 43 -3.66 -6.50 6.76
N TRP A 44 -3.14 -5.27 6.78
CA TRP A 44 -3.01 -4.44 5.60
C TRP A 44 -2.05 -5.02 4.57
N GLY A 45 -0.93 -5.60 5.01
CA GLY A 45 -0.01 -6.29 4.10
C GLY A 45 -0.69 -7.43 3.33
N ALA A 46 -1.51 -8.24 4.01
CA ALA A 46 -2.28 -9.29 3.36
C ALA A 46 -3.32 -8.74 2.38
N VAL A 47 -4.11 -7.73 2.81
CA VAL A 47 -5.16 -7.10 1.98
C VAL A 47 -4.57 -6.46 0.73
N VAL A 48 -3.46 -5.74 0.85
CA VAL A 48 -2.79 -5.10 -0.29
C VAL A 48 -2.20 -6.14 -1.24
N THR A 49 -1.57 -7.21 -0.73
CA THR A 49 -1.03 -8.28 -1.59
C THR A 49 -2.13 -8.92 -2.43
N VAL A 50 -3.25 -9.25 -1.78
CA VAL A 50 -4.42 -9.83 -2.43
C VAL A 50 -5.04 -8.85 -3.43
N GLY A 51 -5.18 -7.59 -3.05
CA GLY A 51 -5.66 -6.51 -3.92
C GLY A 51 -4.82 -6.33 -5.18
N ILE A 52 -3.48 -6.35 -5.06
CA ILE A 52 -2.55 -6.30 -6.19
C ILE A 52 -2.76 -7.50 -7.11
N LYS A 53 -2.92 -8.71 -6.57
CA LYS A 53 -3.11 -9.91 -7.39
C LYS A 53 -4.43 -9.91 -8.16
N PHE A 54 -5.50 -9.44 -7.56
CA PHE A 54 -6.79 -9.32 -8.25
C PHE A 54 -6.82 -8.15 -9.23
N THR A 55 -6.08 -7.09 -8.96
CA THR A 55 -5.96 -5.94 -9.87
C THR A 55 -5.06 -6.25 -11.07
N ALA A 56 -3.91 -6.86 -10.83
CA ALA A 56 -2.85 -7.12 -11.80
C ALA A 56 -2.31 -8.55 -11.63
N PRO A 57 -3.00 -9.56 -12.18
CA PRO A 57 -2.67 -10.98 -11.98
C PRO A 57 -1.26 -11.38 -12.44
N ARG A 58 -0.69 -10.63 -13.40
CA ARG A 58 0.66 -10.87 -13.95
C ARG A 58 1.78 -10.45 -12.99
N VAL A 59 1.52 -9.59 -12.02
CA VAL A 59 2.53 -9.21 -11.02
C VAL A 59 2.86 -10.46 -10.17
N PRO A 60 4.12 -10.90 -10.11
CA PRO A 60 4.49 -12.04 -9.29
C PRO A 60 4.36 -11.68 -7.80
N PHE A 61 3.99 -12.66 -6.98
CA PHE A 61 3.82 -12.47 -5.53
C PHE A 61 5.08 -11.90 -4.87
N SER A 62 6.27 -12.31 -5.33
CA SER A 62 7.54 -11.79 -4.82
C SER A 62 7.69 -10.28 -5.01
N GLU A 63 7.29 -9.72 -6.16
CA GLU A 63 7.34 -8.27 -6.38
C GLU A 63 6.25 -7.52 -5.61
N ALA A 64 5.06 -8.12 -5.45
CA ALA A 64 4.00 -7.54 -4.62
C ALA A 64 4.40 -7.48 -3.14
N ILE A 65 4.95 -8.58 -2.60
CA ILE A 65 5.46 -8.65 -1.23
C ILE A 65 6.60 -7.65 -1.03
N LEU A 66 7.55 -7.59 -1.97
CA LEU A 66 8.69 -6.68 -1.86
C LEU A 66 8.24 -5.20 -1.89
N CYS A 67 7.23 -4.86 -2.68
CA CYS A 67 6.60 -3.54 -2.67
C CYS A 67 6.04 -3.18 -1.29
N ILE A 68 5.24 -4.08 -0.70
CA ILE A 68 4.63 -3.88 0.61
C ILE A 68 5.67 -3.79 1.72
N VAL A 69 6.65 -4.69 1.73
CA VAL A 69 7.74 -4.67 2.71
C VAL A 69 8.55 -3.38 2.58
N SER A 70 8.79 -2.89 1.37
CA SER A 70 9.52 -1.63 1.16
C SER A 70 8.70 -0.43 1.67
N ALA A 71 7.40 -0.40 1.42
CA ALA A 71 6.51 0.65 1.93
C ALA A 71 6.42 0.64 3.46
N LEU A 72 6.26 -0.54 4.07
CA LEU A 72 6.25 -0.71 5.52
C LEU A 72 7.60 -0.36 6.15
N ALA A 73 8.71 -0.72 5.50
CA ALA A 73 10.05 -0.37 5.96
C ALA A 73 10.26 1.14 5.94
N LEU A 74 9.81 1.83 4.88
CA LEU A 74 9.84 3.30 4.82
C LEU A 74 9.00 3.94 5.93
N ASN A 75 7.77 3.47 6.12
CA ASN A 75 6.90 3.92 7.20
C ASN A 75 7.55 3.72 8.58
N PHE A 76 8.13 2.55 8.83
CA PHE A 76 8.83 2.25 10.07
C PHE A 76 10.08 3.11 10.25
N LEU A 77 10.88 3.30 9.20
CA LEU A 77 12.09 4.12 9.24
C LEU A 77 11.73 5.58 9.54
N CYS A 78 10.68 6.10 8.91
CA CYS A 78 10.15 7.43 9.16
C CYS A 78 9.64 7.57 10.60
N GLY A 79 8.85 6.60 11.07
CA GLY A 79 8.37 6.59 12.46
C GLY A 79 9.50 6.50 13.49
N PHE A 80 10.54 5.72 13.22
CA PHE A 80 11.70 5.56 14.11
C PHE A 80 12.56 6.83 14.16
N LEU A 81 12.90 7.38 12.99
CA LEU A 81 13.79 8.55 12.87
C LEU A 81 13.11 9.86 13.28
N PHE A 82 11.78 9.95 13.13
CA PHE A 82 11.05 11.22 13.26
C PHE A 82 9.94 11.20 14.31
N SER A 83 10.01 10.27 15.27
CA SER A 83 9.06 10.10 16.39
C SER A 83 8.75 11.37 17.22
N ALA A 84 9.52 12.45 17.06
CA ALA A 84 9.34 13.73 17.76
C ALA A 84 9.14 14.95 16.83
N VAL A 85 9.09 14.78 15.50
CA VAL A 85 9.39 15.87 14.55
C VAL A 85 8.18 16.20 13.68
N SER A 86 7.28 17.06 14.16
CA SER A 86 6.26 17.83 13.40
C SER A 86 5.29 17.05 12.46
N PRO A 87 3.99 17.41 12.42
CA PRO A 87 3.04 16.83 11.47
C PRO A 87 3.45 16.90 9.99
N PHE A 88 4.35 17.81 9.61
CA PHE A 88 4.88 17.95 8.26
C PHE A 88 5.64 16.70 7.78
N PHE A 89 6.24 15.92 8.68
CA PHE A 89 6.96 14.71 8.29
C PHE A 89 6.05 13.60 7.77
N TYR A 90 4.79 13.53 8.22
CA TYR A 90 3.81 12.59 7.67
C TYR A 90 3.46 12.89 6.21
N PHE A 91 3.50 14.16 5.79
CA PHE A 91 3.33 14.53 4.39
C PHE A 91 4.51 14.06 3.53
N VAL A 92 5.74 14.26 4.02
CA VAL A 92 6.96 13.83 3.31
C VAL A 92 7.01 12.31 3.21
N GLU A 93 6.65 11.61 4.28
CA GLU A 93 6.55 10.15 4.30
C GLU A 93 5.54 9.65 3.25
N GLY A 94 4.33 10.23 3.22
CA GLY A 94 3.31 9.88 2.23
C GLY A 94 3.81 10.05 0.80
N ALA A 95 4.44 11.19 0.50
CA ALA A 95 5.03 11.46 -0.81
C ALA A 95 6.19 10.49 -1.15
N ALA A 96 7.01 10.11 -0.17
CA ALA A 96 8.11 9.15 -0.38
C ALA A 96 7.61 7.74 -0.68
N ILE A 97 6.58 7.29 0.04
CA ILE A 97 5.93 5.99 -0.21
C ILE A 97 5.24 5.99 -1.58
N GLU A 98 4.55 7.08 -1.92
CA GLU A 98 3.94 7.25 -3.24
C GLU A 98 4.98 7.20 -4.36
N ALA A 99 6.08 7.95 -4.21
CA ALA A 99 7.20 7.93 -5.15
C ALA A 99 7.79 6.52 -5.33
N LEU A 100 8.01 5.80 -4.23
CA LEU A 100 8.48 4.41 -4.26
C LEU A 100 7.51 3.51 -5.03
N CYS A 101 6.21 3.64 -4.76
CA CYS A 101 5.18 2.83 -5.39
C CYS A 101 5.02 3.13 -6.89
N VAL A 102 4.97 4.41 -7.29
CA VAL A 102 4.69 4.84 -8.68
C VAL A 102 5.96 4.81 -9.55
N LEU A 103 7.05 5.43 -9.08
CA LEU A 103 8.29 5.52 -9.86
C LEU A 103 9.18 4.28 -9.72
N GLY A 104 9.09 3.56 -8.60
CA GLY A 104 9.84 2.34 -8.38
C GLY A 104 9.11 1.11 -8.96
N PHE A 105 8.12 0.61 -8.22
CA PHE A 105 7.43 -0.62 -8.56
C PHE A 105 6.52 -0.47 -9.78
N GLY A 106 5.70 0.58 -9.82
CA GLY A 106 4.77 0.86 -10.90
C GLY A 106 5.46 0.99 -12.24
N ALA A 107 6.51 1.81 -12.33
CA ALA A 107 7.31 1.95 -13.56
C ALA A 107 7.95 0.62 -14.00
N ARG A 108 8.46 -0.18 -13.06
CA ARG A 108 9.01 -1.52 -13.34
C ARG A 108 7.92 -2.48 -13.86
N TRP A 109 6.74 -2.48 -13.25
CA TRP A 109 5.61 -3.32 -13.66
C TRP A 109 5.06 -2.94 -15.03
N VAL A 110 5.05 -1.65 -15.37
CA VAL A 110 4.73 -1.17 -16.72
C VAL A 110 5.76 -1.68 -17.73
N ARG A 111 7.06 -1.51 -17.45
CA ARG A 111 8.15 -1.99 -18.34
C ARG A 111 8.10 -3.50 -18.59
N LYS A 112 7.70 -4.28 -17.59
CA LYS A 112 7.52 -5.74 -17.71
C LYS A 112 6.18 -6.16 -18.31
N GLY A 113 5.28 -5.22 -18.62
CA GLY A 113 3.96 -5.51 -19.18
C GLY A 113 3.00 -6.21 -18.20
N TYR A 114 3.21 -6.03 -16.89
CA TYR A 114 2.34 -6.56 -15.84
C TYR A 114 1.09 -5.70 -15.66
N ILE A 115 1.23 -4.38 -15.83
CA ILE A 115 0.15 -3.40 -15.78
C ILE A 115 0.23 -2.47 -16.99
N PRO A 116 -0.90 -1.89 -17.44
CA PRO A 116 -0.87 -0.92 -18.52
C PRO A 116 -0.29 0.43 -18.08
N PRO A 117 0.39 1.19 -18.96
CA PRO A 117 1.02 2.48 -18.61
C PRO A 117 0.05 3.49 -18.01
N TRP A 118 -1.20 3.50 -18.49
CA TRP A 118 -2.22 4.43 -18.01
C TRP A 118 -2.65 4.18 -16.56
N ALA A 119 -2.37 3.00 -15.99
CA ALA A 119 -2.69 2.67 -14.61
C ALA A 119 -1.63 3.19 -13.61
N ASN A 120 -0.43 3.54 -14.08
CA ASN A 120 0.62 4.08 -13.25
C ASN A 120 0.66 5.62 -13.37
N ARG A 121 -0.24 6.29 -12.64
CA ARG A 121 -0.30 7.76 -12.60
C ARG A 121 0.02 8.24 -11.19
N TRP A 122 0.82 9.29 -11.13
CA TRP A 122 0.95 10.17 -9.96
C TRP A 122 -0.23 11.14 -9.97
#